data_AF-A0A354DDS1-F1
#
_entry.id   AF-A0A354DDS1-F1
#
_cell.length_a   1.000
_cell.length_b   1.000
_cell.length_c   1.000
_cell.angle_alpha   90.00
_cell.angle_beta   90.00
_cell.angle_gamma   90.00
#
_symmetry.space_group_name_H-M   'P 1'
#
loop_
_entity.id
_entity.type
_entity.pdbx_description
1 polymer ?
#
loop_
_entity_poly.entity_id
_entity_poly.type
_entity_poly.pdbx_seq_one_letter_code
_entity_poly.pdbx_strand_id
1 'polypeptide(L)'
;MILYHGTLDYAAVNIMARNHFIHSDGTHHLLGKGIYLYDDMDQAFALATKKTEMKNHENSPVLPYKPVVLKVEVEIDEESYMNLDALESQKLFFNTRNKFNRVLRDKGLICQTYTDSLFCDFLSKRLNLKMISKTTLDPNQSNHVPVQMMNQKDLDPILTMHFPTEKHYCLKDKTWIRNISYGRVGDL
;
A
#
# COMPACT_ATOMS: atom_id res chain seq x y z
N MET A 1 -5.92 -0.23 15.97
CA MET A 1 -6.48 -0.99 14.83
C MET A 1 -5.61 -2.21 14.58
N ILE A 2 -6.18 -3.34 14.18
CA ILE A 2 -5.40 -4.50 13.72
C ILE A 2 -5.42 -4.54 12.20
N LEU A 3 -4.24 -4.63 11.60
CA LEU A 3 -4.01 -4.78 10.17
C LEU A 3 -3.12 -5.99 9.90
N TYR A 4 -3.03 -6.41 8.64
CA TYR A 4 -2.36 -7.64 8.23
C TYR A 4 -1.28 -7.36 7.20
N HIS A 5 -0.15 -8.05 7.30
CA HIS A 5 0.94 -7.98 6.34
C HIS A 5 1.29 -9.37 5.79
N GLY A 6 1.06 -9.58 4.50
CA GLY A 6 1.44 -10.81 3.80
C GLY A 6 2.90 -10.80 3.35
N THR A 7 3.66 -11.83 3.70
CA THR A 7 5.08 -11.95 3.38
C THR A 7 5.56 -13.41 3.34
N LEU A 8 6.87 -13.62 3.13
CA LEU A 8 7.53 -14.93 3.14
C LEU A 8 7.94 -15.27 4.58
N ASP A 9 7.97 -16.55 4.92
CA ASP A 9 8.41 -17.07 6.23
C ASP A 9 9.73 -16.47 6.77
N TYR A 10 10.81 -16.46 5.99
CA TYR A 10 12.09 -15.90 6.43
C TYR A 10 11.99 -14.39 6.67
N ALA A 11 11.18 -13.68 5.89
CA ALA A 11 10.96 -12.26 6.06
C ALA A 11 10.12 -11.99 7.31
N ALA A 12 9.13 -12.82 7.59
CA ALA A 12 8.34 -12.76 8.82
C ALA A 12 9.21 -12.94 10.06
N VAL A 13 10.10 -13.94 10.08
CA VAL A 13 11.06 -14.14 11.17
C VAL A 13 11.92 -12.90 11.40
N ASN A 14 12.46 -12.31 10.32
CA ASN A 14 13.28 -11.09 10.42
C ASN A 14 12.50 -9.88 10.94
N ILE A 15 11.26 -9.69 10.47
CA ILE A 15 10.39 -8.59 10.93
C ILE A 15 10.09 -8.74 12.41
N MET A 16 9.70 -9.95 12.84
CA MET A 16 9.38 -10.27 14.24
C MET A 16 10.60 -10.07 15.14
N ALA A 17 11.77 -10.58 14.76
CA ALA A 17 12.98 -10.49 15.56
C ALA A 17 13.48 -9.05 15.75
N ARG A 18 13.26 -8.18 14.74
CA ARG A 18 13.74 -6.78 14.76
C ARG A 18 12.66 -5.77 15.13
N ASN A 19 11.41 -6.22 15.27
CA ASN A 19 10.21 -5.38 15.30
C ASN A 19 10.24 -4.28 14.21
N HIS A 20 10.68 -4.65 12.99
CA HIS A 20 10.97 -3.68 11.94
C HIS A 20 10.62 -4.21 10.55
N PHE A 21 9.84 -3.42 9.81
CA PHE A 21 9.56 -3.64 8.39
C PHE A 21 10.57 -2.90 7.52
N ILE A 22 10.99 -3.53 6.44
CA ILE A 22 11.69 -2.85 5.35
C ILE A 22 10.62 -2.11 4.54
N HIS A 23 10.77 -0.79 4.38
CA HIS A 23 9.84 0.01 3.59
C HIS A 23 9.89 -0.42 2.13
N SER A 24 8.72 -0.49 1.48
CA SER A 24 8.68 -0.50 0.03
C SER A 24 9.20 0.83 -0.52
N ASP A 25 9.92 0.75 -1.64
CA ASP A 25 10.41 1.92 -2.38
C ASP A 25 9.28 2.67 -3.13
N GLY A 26 8.05 2.13 -3.11
CA GLY A 26 6.84 2.78 -3.60
C GLY A 26 6.70 2.85 -5.12
N THR A 27 7.72 2.43 -5.88
CA THR A 27 7.75 2.52 -7.35
C THR A 27 6.62 1.71 -7.98
N HIS A 28 6.38 0.50 -7.46
CA HIS A 28 5.32 -0.40 -7.93
C HIS A 28 4.02 -0.35 -7.09
N HIS A 29 3.86 0.58 -6.15
CA HIS A 29 2.66 0.62 -5.30
C HIS A 29 1.78 1.85 -5.54
N LEU A 30 0.50 1.77 -5.21
CA LEU A 30 -0.50 2.83 -5.45
C LEU A 30 -0.28 4.06 -4.55
N LEU A 31 0.10 3.81 -3.30
CA LEU A 31 0.11 4.82 -2.22
C LEU A 31 1.51 5.35 -1.86
N GLY A 32 2.54 5.08 -2.67
CA GLY A 32 3.90 5.55 -2.39
C GLY A 32 4.74 4.61 -1.54
N LYS A 33 5.81 5.16 -0.96
CA LYS A 33 6.74 4.46 -0.07
C LYS A 33 6.10 4.16 1.28
N GLY A 34 6.37 2.99 1.84
CA GLY A 34 5.91 2.66 3.19
C GLY A 34 5.71 1.17 3.43
N ILE A 35 5.04 0.86 4.53
CA ILE A 35 4.69 -0.49 4.94
C ILE A 35 3.24 -0.74 4.51
N TYR A 36 3.06 -1.70 3.61
CA TYR A 36 1.75 -2.06 3.09
C TYR A 36 1.06 -3.07 3.98
N LEU A 37 -0.15 -2.72 4.38
CA LEU A 37 -1.01 -3.48 5.27
C LEU A 37 -2.42 -3.58 4.68
N TYR A 38 -3.17 -4.59 5.12
CA TYR A 38 -4.52 -4.91 4.70
C TYR A 38 -5.43 -4.98 5.93
N ASP A 39 -6.70 -4.63 5.79
CA ASP A 39 -7.68 -4.86 6.86
C ASP A 39 -8.25 -6.28 6.85
N ASP A 40 -8.13 -6.99 5.74
CA ASP A 40 -8.52 -8.38 5.58
C ASP A 40 -7.29 -9.33 5.60
N MET A 41 -7.34 -10.33 6.48
CA MET A 41 -6.30 -11.34 6.65
C MET A 41 -6.20 -12.30 5.46
N ASP A 42 -7.32 -12.67 4.85
CA ASP A 42 -7.36 -13.58 3.72
C ASP A 42 -6.82 -12.90 2.46
N GLN A 43 -7.07 -11.60 2.29
CA GLN A 43 -6.43 -10.80 1.22
C GLN A 43 -4.91 -10.75 1.43
N ALA A 44 -4.46 -10.47 2.65
CA ALA A 44 -3.03 -10.50 2.99
C ALA A 44 -2.41 -11.88 2.74
N PHE A 45 -3.14 -12.97 3.04
CA PHE A 45 -2.68 -14.34 2.83
C PHE A 45 -2.57 -14.69 1.35
N ALA A 46 -3.57 -14.35 0.53
CA ALA A 46 -3.52 -14.59 -0.91
C ALA A 46 -2.32 -13.89 -1.59
N LEU A 47 -2.02 -12.65 -1.18
CA LEU A 47 -0.83 -11.95 -1.64
C LEU A 47 0.47 -12.60 -1.17
N ALA A 48 0.51 -13.09 0.08
CA ALA A 48 1.65 -13.85 0.58
C ALA A 48 1.88 -15.12 -0.25
N THR A 49 0.81 -15.84 -0.60
CA THR A 49 0.85 -17.04 -1.46
C THR A 49 1.42 -16.72 -2.83
N LYS A 50 0.87 -15.72 -3.53
CA LYS A 50 1.36 -15.31 -4.85
C LYS A 50 2.83 -14.89 -4.82
N LYS A 51 3.24 -14.12 -3.81
CA LYS A 51 4.64 -13.72 -3.60
C LYS A 51 5.55 -14.94 -3.39
N THR A 52 5.04 -15.94 -2.66
CA THR A 52 5.73 -17.20 -2.39
C THR A 52 5.91 -18.03 -3.65
N GLU A 53 4.85 -18.20 -4.45
CA GLU A 53 4.89 -18.90 -5.74
C GLU A 53 5.92 -18.28 -6.68
N MET A 54 5.89 -16.94 -6.84
CA MET A 54 6.86 -16.22 -7.66
C MET A 54 8.30 -16.45 -7.16
N LYS A 55 8.54 -16.35 -5.85
CA LYS A 55 9.90 -16.51 -5.28
C LYS A 55 10.43 -17.93 -5.32
N ASN A 56 9.55 -18.92 -5.15
CA ASN A 56 9.90 -20.33 -5.30
C ASN A 56 10.24 -20.65 -6.76
N HIS A 57 9.50 -20.09 -7.72
CA HIS A 57 9.80 -20.25 -9.14
C HIS A 57 11.12 -19.57 -9.55
N GLU A 58 11.35 -18.33 -9.12
CA GLU A 58 12.56 -17.56 -9.45
C GLU A 58 13.85 -18.18 -8.90
N ASN A 59 13.82 -18.64 -7.64
CA ASN A 59 15.04 -19.07 -6.95
C ASN A 59 15.23 -20.60 -6.92
N SER A 60 14.20 -21.38 -7.29
CA SER A 60 14.17 -22.85 -7.16
C SER A 60 14.87 -23.35 -5.88
N PRO A 61 14.48 -22.84 -4.70
CA PRO A 61 15.21 -23.12 -3.46
C PRO A 61 15.11 -24.61 -3.09
N VAL A 62 16.12 -25.11 -2.39
CA VAL A 62 16.17 -26.51 -1.92
C VAL A 62 14.96 -26.85 -1.03
N LEU A 63 14.50 -25.88 -0.23
CA LEU A 63 13.25 -25.94 0.51
C LEU A 63 12.34 -24.80 0.05
N PRO A 64 11.06 -25.05 -0.27
CA PRO A 64 10.18 -24.00 -0.72
C PRO A 64 9.85 -23.04 0.44
N TYR A 65 9.84 -21.75 0.15
CA TYR A 65 9.35 -20.73 1.09
C TYR A 65 7.87 -20.95 1.36
N LYS A 66 7.41 -20.55 2.55
CA LYS A 66 5.99 -20.58 2.94
C LYS A 66 5.38 -19.16 3.00
N PRO A 67 4.10 -19.00 2.65
CA PRO A 67 3.40 -17.74 2.84
C PRO A 67 3.07 -17.53 4.32
N VAL A 68 3.29 -16.32 4.82
CA VAL A 68 3.01 -15.93 6.20
C VAL A 68 2.27 -14.60 6.24
N VAL A 69 1.28 -14.51 7.12
CA VAL A 69 0.62 -13.25 7.47
C VAL A 69 0.97 -12.87 8.89
N LEU A 70 1.46 -11.64 9.05
CA LEU A 70 1.66 -10.99 10.34
C LEU A 70 0.43 -10.15 10.69
N LYS A 71 0.01 -10.20 11.95
CA LYS A 71 -0.91 -9.26 12.58
C LYS A 71 -0.11 -8.08 13.10
N VAL A 72 -0.52 -6.88 12.71
CA VAL A 72 0.15 -5.62 13.06
C VAL A 72 -0.85 -4.76 13.81
N GLU A 73 -0.56 -4.49 15.07
CA GLU A 73 -1.34 -3.55 15.86
C GLU A 73 -0.81 -2.14 15.62
N VAL A 74 -1.69 -1.28 15.10
CA VAL A 74 -1.38 0.09 14.70
C VAL A 74 -2.23 1.05 15.52
N GLU A 75 -1.59 2.00 16.19
CA GLU A 75 -2.27 3.15 16.78
C GLU A 75 -2.47 4.20 15.70
N ILE A 76 -3.71 4.65 15.51
CA ILE A 76 -4.01 5.69 14.52
C ILE A 76 -4.42 6.96 15.26
N ASP A 77 -3.82 8.05 14.82
CA ASP A 77 -4.25 9.40 15.11
C ASP A 77 -4.89 9.96 13.83
N GLU A 78 -6.16 10.34 13.94
CA GLU A 78 -6.98 10.80 12.81
C GLU A 78 -6.42 12.08 12.16
N GLU A 79 -5.66 12.90 12.88
CA GLU A 79 -5.05 14.12 12.31
C GLU A 79 -3.92 13.79 11.31
N SER A 80 -3.21 12.69 11.55
CA SER A 80 -2.08 12.24 10.73
C SER A 80 -2.46 11.08 9.79
N TYR A 81 -3.75 10.79 9.65
CA TYR A 81 -4.28 9.72 8.81
C TYR A 81 -5.13 10.28 7.66
N MET A 82 -4.86 9.83 6.44
CA MET A 82 -5.63 10.22 5.25
C MET A 82 -6.31 9.01 4.62
N ASN A 83 -7.65 8.99 4.64
CA ASN A 83 -8.44 7.98 3.97
C ASN A 83 -8.94 8.47 2.60
N LEU A 84 -8.33 7.98 1.51
CA LEU A 84 -8.68 8.39 0.14
C LEU A 84 -9.98 7.75 -0.38
N ASP A 85 -10.71 7.02 0.46
CA ASP A 85 -12.10 6.66 0.22
C ASP A 85 -13.09 7.74 0.71
N ALA A 86 -12.64 8.63 1.61
CA ALA A 86 -13.44 9.76 2.09
C ALA A 86 -13.45 10.92 1.09
N LEU A 87 -14.62 11.51 0.87
CA LEU A 87 -14.81 12.60 -0.10
C LEU A 87 -13.90 13.81 0.18
N GLU A 88 -13.74 14.21 1.44
CA GLU A 88 -12.92 15.37 1.79
C GLU A 88 -11.43 15.13 1.54
N SER A 89 -10.92 13.93 1.83
CA SER A 89 -9.54 13.54 1.50
C SER A 89 -9.33 13.47 -0.02
N GLN A 90 -10.30 12.97 -0.78
CA GLN A 90 -10.24 12.98 -2.24
C GLN A 90 -10.19 14.41 -2.80
N LYS A 91 -11.10 15.28 -2.34
CA LYS A 91 -11.09 16.70 -2.73
C LYS A 91 -9.74 17.35 -2.42
N LEU A 92 -9.20 17.14 -1.22
CA LEU A 92 -7.90 17.66 -0.83
C LEU A 92 -6.79 17.17 -1.77
N PHE A 93 -6.76 15.87 -2.06
CA PHE A 93 -5.81 15.26 -2.98
C PHE A 93 -5.89 15.90 -4.38
N PHE A 94 -7.06 15.86 -5.02
CA PHE A 94 -7.21 16.35 -6.39
C PHE A 94 -7.03 17.86 -6.52
N ASN A 95 -7.52 18.65 -5.55
CA ASN A 95 -7.32 20.10 -5.56
C ASN A 95 -5.85 20.47 -5.40
N THR A 96 -5.13 19.78 -4.50
CA THR A 96 -3.69 20.03 -4.30
C THR A 96 -2.90 19.62 -5.54
N ARG A 97 -3.24 18.49 -6.16
CA ARG A 97 -2.62 18.03 -7.41
C ARG A 97 -2.81 19.04 -8.53
N ASN A 98 -4.04 19.49 -8.73
CA ASN A 98 -4.38 20.45 -9.78
C ASN A 98 -3.68 21.79 -9.57
N LYS A 99 -3.61 22.27 -8.31
CA LYS A 99 -2.85 23.47 -7.94
C LYS A 99 -1.36 23.30 -8.22
N PHE A 100 -0.77 22.16 -7.84
CA PHE A 100 0.63 21.85 -8.11
C PHE A 100 0.92 21.86 -9.62
N ASN A 101 0.09 21.18 -10.43
CA ASN A 101 0.23 21.14 -11.88
C ASN A 101 0.08 22.52 -12.53
N ARG A 102 -0.80 23.38 -12.01
CA ARG A 102 -0.92 24.77 -12.45
C ARG A 102 0.38 25.55 -12.18
N VAL A 103 0.93 25.44 -10.98
CA VAL A 103 2.19 26.12 -10.61
C VAL A 103 3.35 25.66 -11.49
N LEU A 104 3.43 24.37 -11.83
CA LEU A 104 4.46 23.87 -12.75
C LEU A 104 4.32 24.51 -14.13
N ARG A 105 3.10 24.52 -14.68
CA ARG A 105 2.79 25.15 -15.97
C ARG A 105 3.13 26.63 -15.99
N ASP A 106 2.73 27.38 -14.97
CA ASP A 106 2.97 28.81 -14.86
C ASP A 106 4.47 29.14 -14.79
N LYS A 107 5.30 28.19 -14.31
CA LYS A 107 6.76 28.29 -14.27
C LYS A 107 7.46 27.73 -15.52
N GLY A 108 6.72 27.28 -16.52
CA GLY A 108 7.27 26.61 -17.70
C GLY A 108 7.97 25.28 -17.39
N LEU A 109 7.67 24.67 -16.23
CA LEU A 109 8.20 23.37 -15.83
C LEU A 109 7.31 22.26 -16.38
N ILE A 110 7.92 21.32 -17.10
CA ILE A 110 7.25 20.12 -17.59
C ILE A 110 7.60 18.96 -16.66
N CYS A 111 6.60 18.40 -15.97
CA CYS A 111 6.79 17.16 -15.24
C CYS A 111 6.69 15.99 -16.23
N GLN A 112 7.81 15.36 -16.55
CA GLN A 112 7.86 14.27 -17.53
C GLN A 112 7.26 12.97 -16.99
N THR A 113 7.35 12.73 -15.68
CA THR A 113 6.85 11.51 -15.03
C THR A 113 6.34 11.83 -13.63
N TYR A 114 5.03 11.71 -13.42
CA TYR A 114 4.40 11.88 -12.12
C TYR A 114 3.26 10.87 -11.98
N THR A 115 3.31 10.09 -10.90
CA THR A 115 2.31 9.08 -10.57
C THR A 115 1.60 9.46 -9.28
N ASP A 116 0.39 8.95 -9.06
CA ASP A 116 -0.34 9.19 -7.82
C ASP A 116 0.43 8.67 -6.58
N SER A 117 1.26 7.66 -6.75
CA SER A 117 2.19 7.14 -5.73
C SER A 117 3.20 8.20 -5.27
N LEU A 118 3.87 8.87 -6.23
CA LEU A 118 4.80 9.97 -5.93
C LEU A 118 4.07 11.16 -5.27
N PHE A 119 2.80 11.38 -5.62
CA PHE A 119 2.04 12.42 -4.96
C PHE A 119 1.60 12.08 -3.55
N CYS A 120 1.25 10.83 -3.28
CA CYS A 120 1.00 10.35 -1.92
C CYS A 120 2.24 10.58 -1.04
N ASP A 121 3.44 10.33 -1.57
CA ASP A 121 4.69 10.63 -0.87
C ASP A 121 4.93 12.13 -0.68
N PHE A 122 4.58 12.96 -1.66
CA PHE A 122 4.63 14.42 -1.51
C PHE A 122 3.66 14.91 -0.42
N LEU A 123 2.39 14.49 -0.48
CA LEU A 123 1.35 14.90 0.46
C LEU A 123 1.65 14.43 1.87
N SER A 124 2.06 13.17 2.05
CA SER A 124 2.44 12.64 3.37
C SER A 124 3.53 13.48 4.02
N LYS A 125 4.57 13.86 3.28
CA LYS A 125 5.62 14.75 3.82
C LYS A 125 5.09 16.15 4.13
N ARG A 126 4.27 16.72 3.25
CA ARG A 126 3.77 18.10 3.40
C ARG A 126 2.77 18.26 4.53
N LEU A 127 1.97 17.24 4.78
CA LEU A 127 0.91 17.22 5.78
C LEU A 127 1.28 16.40 7.02
N ASN A 128 2.54 15.93 7.10
CA ASN A 128 3.02 15.07 8.17
C ASN A 128 2.14 13.81 8.40
N LEU A 129 1.63 13.23 7.31
CA LEU A 129 0.78 12.04 7.38
C LEU A 129 1.64 10.83 7.74
N LYS A 130 1.14 10.05 8.68
CA LYS A 130 1.75 8.80 9.13
C LYS A 130 1.09 7.58 8.48
N MET A 131 -0.10 7.73 7.93
CA MET A 131 -0.77 6.68 7.18
C MET A 131 -1.67 7.24 6.07
N ILE A 132 -1.71 6.53 4.94
CA ILE A 132 -2.66 6.78 3.86
C ILE A 132 -3.37 5.47 3.54
N SER A 133 -4.69 5.48 3.34
CA SER A 133 -5.43 4.31 2.88
C SER A 133 -6.22 4.56 1.60
N LYS A 134 -6.49 3.48 0.85
CA LYS A 134 -7.38 3.51 -0.30
C LYS A 134 -7.94 2.12 -0.60
N THR A 135 -9.22 2.05 -0.93
CA THR A 135 -9.82 0.86 -1.56
C THR A 135 -9.57 0.85 -3.06
N THR A 136 -8.97 -0.23 -3.53
CA THR A 136 -8.81 -0.56 -4.96
C THR A 136 -10.16 -1.00 -5.53
N LEU A 137 -10.57 -0.43 -6.66
CA LEU A 137 -11.81 -0.80 -7.33
C LEU A 137 -11.51 -1.74 -8.49
N ASP A 138 -12.36 -2.75 -8.67
CA ASP A 138 -12.34 -3.57 -9.88
C ASP A 138 -12.84 -2.72 -11.06
N PRO A 139 -12.01 -2.48 -12.09
CA PRO A 139 -12.42 -1.70 -13.26
C PRO A 139 -13.61 -2.31 -14.02
N ASN A 140 -13.93 -3.60 -13.81
CA ASN A 140 -15.01 -4.30 -14.48
C ASN A 140 -16.35 -4.28 -13.72
N GLN A 141 -16.39 -3.78 -12.48
CA GLN A 141 -17.64 -3.65 -11.71
C GLN A 141 -18.24 -2.25 -11.88
N SER A 142 -19.19 -2.14 -12.81
CA SER A 142 -19.83 -0.91 -13.29
C SER A 142 -20.77 -0.18 -12.32
N ASN A 143 -20.96 -0.68 -11.09
CA ASN A 143 -21.97 -0.16 -10.14
C ASN A 143 -21.42 0.74 -9.04
N HIS A 144 -20.12 1.03 -9.01
CA HIS A 144 -19.56 1.95 -8.02
C HIS A 144 -19.60 3.39 -8.54
N VAL A 145 -20.24 4.28 -7.76
CA VAL A 145 -20.19 5.74 -7.94
C VAL A 145 -18.75 6.14 -8.25
N PRO A 146 -18.48 6.96 -9.28
CA PRO A 146 -17.11 7.24 -9.71
C PRO A 146 -16.38 7.97 -8.59
N VAL A 147 -15.66 7.20 -7.76
CA VAL A 147 -14.56 7.72 -6.97
C VAL A 147 -13.64 8.37 -7.99
N GLN A 148 -13.35 9.66 -7.84
CA GLN A 148 -12.38 10.31 -8.72
C GLN A 148 -11.11 9.44 -8.68
N MET A 149 -10.82 8.76 -9.79
CA MET A 149 -9.85 7.67 -9.75
C MET A 149 -8.44 8.25 -9.63
N MET A 150 -7.70 7.79 -8.63
CA MET A 150 -6.25 7.93 -8.57
C MET A 150 -5.66 6.79 -9.40
N ASN A 151 -5.50 6.99 -10.70
CA ASN A 151 -4.76 6.02 -11.51
C ASN A 151 -4.03 6.67 -12.69
N GLN A 152 -3.18 7.65 -12.42
CA GLN A 152 -2.16 8.09 -13.39
C GLN A 152 -0.91 7.19 -13.34
N LYS A 153 -1.08 5.87 -13.47
CA LYS A 153 0.05 4.94 -13.64
C LYS A 153 0.06 4.33 -15.04
N ASP A 154 1.27 4.18 -15.59
CA ASP A 154 1.57 3.07 -16.49
C ASP A 154 1.38 1.79 -15.66
N LEU A 155 0.29 1.08 -15.92
CA LEU A 155 -0.07 -0.13 -15.17
C LEU A 155 0.98 -1.21 -15.40
N ASP A 156 1.74 -1.52 -14.36
CA ASP A 156 2.42 -2.80 -14.25
C ASP A 156 1.34 -3.91 -14.15
N PRO A 157 1.31 -4.92 -15.03
CA PRO A 157 0.28 -5.97 -15.07
C PRO A 157 0.13 -6.77 -13.76
N ILE A 158 1.04 -6.61 -12.80
CA ILE A 158 0.97 -7.27 -11.50
C ILE A 158 0.00 -6.56 -10.53
N LEU A 159 -0.21 -5.25 -10.68
CA LEU A 159 -1.23 -4.47 -9.94
C LEU A 159 -2.66 -4.78 -10.41
N THR A 160 -2.84 -5.46 -11.54
CA THR A 160 -4.16 -5.87 -12.06
C THR A 160 -4.73 -7.15 -11.42
N MET A 161 -4.10 -7.69 -10.38
CA MET A 161 -4.59 -8.84 -9.61
C MET A 161 -4.96 -8.48 -8.17
N HIS A 162 -5.47 -7.27 -7.93
CA HIS A 162 -6.07 -6.94 -6.64
C HIS A 162 -7.50 -7.49 -6.57
N PHE A 163 -7.89 -7.97 -5.39
CA PHE A 163 -9.27 -8.42 -5.18
C PHE A 163 -10.22 -7.24 -5.42
N PRO A 164 -11.43 -7.46 -5.99
CA PRO A 164 -12.44 -6.43 -6.03
C PRO A 164 -12.64 -5.85 -4.62
N THR A 165 -12.51 -4.53 -4.45
CA THR A 165 -12.68 -3.81 -3.17
C THR A 165 -11.60 -4.01 -2.10
N GLU A 166 -10.39 -4.44 -2.48
CA GLU A 166 -9.26 -4.58 -1.56
C GLU A 166 -8.83 -3.23 -0.96
N LYS A 167 -8.85 -3.10 0.38
CA LYS A 167 -8.42 -1.87 1.05
C LYS A 167 -6.96 -1.95 1.49
N HIS A 168 -6.16 -1.04 0.94
CA HIS A 168 -4.75 -0.91 1.26
C HIS A 168 -4.52 0.19 2.27
N TYR A 169 -3.62 -0.07 3.20
CA TYR A 169 -3.07 0.92 4.11
C TYR A 169 -1.57 0.99 3.85
N CYS A 170 -1.05 2.20 3.67
CA CYS A 170 0.37 2.47 3.53
C CYS A 170 0.81 3.28 4.75
N LEU A 171 1.45 2.58 5.69
CA LEU A 171 2.02 3.20 6.88
C LEU A 171 3.35 3.87 6.49
N LYS A 172 3.42 5.18 6.70
CA LYS A 172 4.59 6.03 6.40
C LYS A 172 5.56 6.10 7.58
N ASP A 173 5.04 5.95 8.79
CA ASP A 173 5.79 6.04 10.04
C ASP A 173 5.59 4.78 10.89
N LYS A 174 6.68 4.03 11.11
CA LYS A 174 6.68 2.79 11.90
C LYS A 174 6.40 3.02 13.39
N THR A 175 6.48 4.26 13.90
CA THR A 175 6.24 4.55 15.33
C THR A 175 4.79 4.27 15.77
N TRP A 176 3.88 4.13 14.82
CA TRP A 176 2.50 3.71 15.06
C TRP A 176 2.33 2.21 15.28
N ILE A 177 3.35 1.39 15.00
CA ILE A 177 3.30 -0.04 15.28
C ILE A 177 3.50 -0.25 16.77
N ARG A 178 2.50 -0.84 17.43
CA ARG A 178 2.54 -1.19 18.85
C ARG A 178 2.97 -2.63 19.07
N ASN A 179 2.51 -3.52 18.20
CA ASN A 179 2.82 -4.94 18.30
C ASN A 179 2.81 -5.60 16.93
N ILE A 180 3.62 -6.66 16.78
CA ILE A 180 3.62 -7.54 15.63
C ILE A 180 3.52 -8.97 16.16
N SER A 181 2.60 -9.76 15.61
CA SER A 181 2.43 -11.17 15.97
C SER A 181 2.13 -12.01 14.75
N TYR A 182 2.26 -13.34 14.88
CA TYR A 182 1.85 -14.24 13.81
C TYR A 182 0.32 -14.26 13.69
N GLY A 183 -0.17 -14.07 12.47
CA GLY A 183 -1.57 -14.23 12.12
C GLY A 183 -1.86 -15.62 11.55
N ARG A 184 -1.22 -15.94 10.42
CA ARG A 184 -1.39 -17.21 9.70
C ARG A 184 -0.06 -17.63 9.09
N VAL A 185 0.23 -18.92 9.14
CA VAL A 185 1.34 -19.54 8.40
C VAL A 185 0.70 -20.58 7.48
N GLY A 186 0.98 -20.48 6.18
CA GLY A 186 0.49 -21.45 5.22
C GLY A 186 1.34 -22.72 5.23
N ASP A 187 0.69 -23.83 4.92
CA ASP A 187 1.37 -25.02 4.43
C ASP A 187 1.54 -24.92 2.91
N LEU A 188 2.45 -25.72 2.37
CA LEU A 188 2.68 -25.84 0.92
C LEU A 188 1.82 -26.95 0.35
#